data_AF-A0A2S5ZV10-F1
#
_entry.id   AF-A0A2S5ZV10-F1
#
_cell.length_a   1.000
_cell.length_b   1.000
_cell.length_c   1.000
_cell.angle_alpha   90.00
_cell.angle_beta   90.00
_cell.angle_gamma   90.00
#
_symmetry.space_group_name_H-M   'P 1'
#
loop_
_entity.id
_entity.type
_entity.pdbx_description
1 polymer ?
#
loop_
_entity_poly.entity_id
_entity_poly.type
_entity_poly.pdbx_seq_one_letter_code
_entity_poly.pdbx_strand_id
1 'polypeptide(L)'
;MADQMRVDPAKLREASRFVADKAQVMRERLKTLDDTVGKRLLAEGWTGSAASGYDGSWTEWKKGAEAVIEALDESSFKLADAANVYEAQENRNRGGIQQSSLNM
;
A
#
# COMPACT_ATOMS: atom_id res chain seq x y z
N MET A 1 11.21 1.39 -32.06
CA MET A 1 10.52 2.60 -31.58
C MET A 1 9.90 2.23 -30.26
N ALA A 2 10.53 2.63 -29.15
CA ALA A 2 9.99 2.32 -27.83
C ALA A 2 8.70 3.12 -27.66
N ASP A 3 7.59 2.41 -27.58
CA ASP A 3 6.29 2.97 -27.22
C ASP A 3 6.47 3.69 -25.88
N GLN A 4 6.55 5.02 -25.94
CA GLN A 4 6.87 5.84 -24.79
C GLN A 4 5.60 5.85 -23.93
N MET A 5 5.49 4.84 -23.06
CA MET A 5 4.37 4.69 -22.13
C MET A 5 4.27 5.99 -21.34
N ARG A 6 3.34 6.85 -21.77
CA ARG A 6 3.12 8.17 -21.17
C ARG A 6 2.35 7.94 -19.89
N VAL A 7 3.07 7.60 -18.83
CA VAL A 7 2.50 7.45 -17.50
C VAL A 7 2.12 8.83 -17.00
N ASP A 8 0.85 9.00 -16.63
CA ASP A 8 0.31 10.24 -16.09
C ASP A 8 0.62 10.32 -14.58
N PRO A 9 1.47 11.27 -14.12
CA PRO A 9 1.79 11.42 -12.70
C PRO A 9 0.56 11.66 -11.82
N ALA A 10 -0.49 12.30 -12.35
CA ALA A 10 -1.72 12.52 -11.60
C ALA A 10 -2.43 11.21 -11.28
N LYS A 11 -2.51 10.29 -12.26
CA LYS A 11 -3.09 8.96 -12.07
C LYS A 11 -2.28 8.10 -11.11
N LEU A 12 -0.95 8.20 -11.14
CA LEU A 12 -0.10 7.51 -10.17
C LEU A 12 -0.35 7.99 -8.74
N ARG A 13 -0.52 9.31 -8.53
CA ARG A 13 -0.85 9.86 -7.21
C ARG A 13 -2.25 9.48 -6.74
N GLU A 14 -3.22 9.44 -7.64
CA GLU A 14 -4.57 8.95 -7.33
C GLU A 14 -4.52 7.48 -6.89
N ALA A 15 -3.83 6.63 -7.65
CA ALA A 15 -3.65 5.23 -7.30
C ALA A 15 -2.91 5.05 -5.96
N SER A 16 -1.85 5.84 -5.72
CA SER A 16 -1.12 5.84 -4.45
C SER A 16 -2.05 6.14 -3.25
N ARG A 17 -2.86 7.21 -3.34
CA ARG A 17 -3.82 7.57 -2.30
C ARG A 17 -4.88 6.49 -2.09
N PHE A 18 -5.45 5.99 -3.18
CA PHE A 18 -6.45 4.93 -3.12
C PHE A 18 -5.91 3.70 -2.39
N VAL A 19 -4.68 3.27 -2.71
CA VAL A 19 -4.05 2.10 -2.07
C VAL A 19 -3.77 2.38 -0.58
N ALA A 20 -3.28 3.56 -0.23
CA ALA A 20 -3.06 3.94 1.17
C ALA A 20 -4.36 3.94 1.98
N ASP A 21 -5.44 4.48 1.42
CA ASP A 21 -6.75 4.49 2.06
C ASP A 21 -7.25 3.06 2.32
N LYS A 22 -7.04 2.14 1.37
CA LYS A 22 -7.38 0.72 1.57
C LYS A 22 -6.52 0.07 2.64
N ALA A 23 -5.21 0.32 2.67
CA ALA A 23 -4.32 -0.19 3.71
C ALA A 23 -4.76 0.28 5.10
N GLN A 24 -5.14 1.56 5.25
CA GLN A 24 -5.66 2.11 6.49
C GLN A 24 -6.97 1.43 6.92
N VAL A 25 -7.95 1.32 6.03
CA VAL A 25 -9.23 0.65 6.34
C VAL A 25 -9.01 -0.80 6.75
N MET A 26 -8.09 -1.52 6.10
CA MET A 26 -7.76 -2.89 6.47
C MET A 26 -7.12 -2.96 7.86
N ARG A 27 -6.23 -2.01 8.20
CA ARG A 27 -5.61 -1.92 9.53
C ARG A 27 -6.64 -1.70 10.65
N GLU A 28 -7.60 -0.80 10.42
CA GLU A 28 -8.69 -0.52 11.37
C GLU A 28 -9.59 -1.76 11.58
N ARG A 29 -9.93 -2.46 10.49
CA ARG A 29 -10.72 -3.70 10.55
C ARG A 29 -9.97 -4.83 11.22
N LEU A 30 -8.69 -4.99 10.94
CA LEU A 30 -7.84 -6.00 11.58
C LEU A 30 -7.76 -5.74 13.09
N LYS A 31 -7.55 -4.48 13.50
CA LYS A 31 -7.58 -4.10 14.91
C LYS A 31 -8.91 -4.45 15.57
N THR A 32 -10.03 -4.15 14.91
CA THR A 32 -11.37 -4.48 15.42
C THR A 32 -11.52 -5.99 15.62
N LEU A 33 -11.11 -6.78 14.63
CA LEU A 33 -11.17 -8.24 14.71
C LEU A 33 -10.23 -8.81 15.78
N ASP A 34 -9.04 -8.24 15.97
CA ASP A 34 -8.12 -8.64 17.05
C ASP A 34 -8.70 -8.34 18.44
N ASP A 35 -9.36 -7.18 18.58
CA ASP A 35 -10.02 -6.78 19.81
C ASP A 35 -11.27 -7.65 20.12
N THR A 36 -11.89 -8.29 19.12
CA THR A 36 -13.03 -9.22 19.33
C THR A 36 -12.63 -10.69 19.36
N VAL A 37 -12.00 -11.20 18.31
CA VAL A 37 -11.66 -12.62 18.14
C VAL A 37 -10.44 -12.96 18.97
N GLY A 38 -9.36 -12.20 18.81
CA GLY A 38 -8.09 -12.47 19.49
C GLY A 38 -8.19 -12.30 21.01
N LYS A 39 -8.81 -11.21 21.47
CA LYS A 39 -8.88 -10.93 22.91
C LYS A 39 -10.10 -11.55 23.60
N ARG A 40 -11.29 -11.45 23.01
CA ARG A 40 -12.53 -11.79 23.71
C ARG A 40 -12.84 -13.28 23.67
N LEU A 41 -12.71 -13.89 22.49
CA LEU A 41 -12.96 -15.32 22.31
C LEU A 41 -11.98 -16.20 23.12
N LEU A 42 -10.73 -15.75 23.26
CA LEU A 42 -9.64 -16.49 23.91
C LEU A 42 -9.49 -16.16 25.40
N ALA A 43 -9.82 -14.93 25.83
CA ALA A 43 -9.74 -14.56 27.25
C ALA A 43 -11.00 -14.93 28.06
N GLU A 44 -12.19 -15.02 27.44
CA GLU A 44 -13.45 -15.28 28.16
C GLU A 44 -13.76 -16.78 28.40
N GLY A 45 -12.76 -17.66 28.26
CA GLY A 45 -12.83 -19.03 28.82
C GLY A 45 -12.94 -20.19 27.82
N TRP A 46 -12.72 -19.96 26.52
CA TRP A 46 -12.58 -21.07 25.58
C TRP A 46 -11.21 -21.73 25.73
N THR A 47 -11.17 -22.93 26.31
CA THR A 47 -9.94 -23.68 26.60
C THR A 47 -10.04 -25.12 26.07
N GLY A 48 -8.90 -25.77 25.85
CA GLY A 48 -8.81 -27.14 25.32
C GLY A 48 -8.22 -27.23 23.90
N SER A 49 -8.10 -28.45 23.36
CA SER A 49 -7.38 -28.71 22.09
C SER A 49 -7.93 -27.94 20.88
N ALA A 50 -9.25 -27.73 20.83
CA ALA A 50 -9.88 -26.92 19.78
C ALA A 50 -9.52 -25.43 19.88
N ALA A 51 -9.42 -24.88 21.09
CA ALA A 51 -9.00 -23.50 21.32
C ALA A 51 -7.53 -23.31 20.89
N SER A 52 -6.62 -24.21 21.27
CA SER A 52 -5.21 -24.13 20.85
C SER A 52 -4.99 -24.24 19.33
N GLY A 53 -5.83 -25.03 18.63
CA GLY A 53 -5.77 -25.11 17.17
C GLY A 53 -6.27 -23.81 16.51
N TYR A 54 -7.33 -23.22 17.05
CA TYR A 54 -7.87 -21.95 16.58
C TYR A 54 -6.91 -20.78 16.84
N ASP A 55 -6.21 -20.75 17.99
CA ASP A 55 -5.20 -19.74 18.32
C ASP A 55 -4.06 -19.70 17.30
N GLY A 56 -3.59 -20.89 16.91
CA GLY A 56 -2.56 -21.03 15.88
C GLY A 56 -3.03 -20.48 14.53
N SER A 57 -4.21 -20.92 14.08
CA SER A 57 -4.79 -20.45 12.81
C SER A 57 -5.10 -18.96 12.81
N TRP A 58 -5.58 -18.41 13.93
CA TRP A 58 -5.85 -16.98 14.09
C TRP A 58 -4.55 -16.16 14.02
N THR A 59 -3.50 -16.61 14.71
CA THR A 59 -2.20 -15.94 14.72
C THR A 59 -1.57 -15.92 13.34
N GLU A 60 -1.58 -17.05 12.63
CA GLU A 60 -1.08 -17.14 11.26
C GLU A 60 -1.86 -16.26 10.30
N TRP A 61 -3.20 -16.29 10.39
CA TRP A 61 -4.06 -15.44 9.58
C TRP A 61 -3.80 -13.95 9.84
N LYS A 62 -3.70 -13.54 11.11
CA LYS A 62 -3.40 -12.14 11.49
C LYS A 62 -2.07 -11.69 10.89
N LYS A 63 -1.03 -12.51 11.00
CA LYS A 63 0.28 -12.23 10.41
C LYS A 63 0.20 -12.07 8.88
N GLY A 64 -0.58 -12.92 8.21
CA GLY A 64 -0.83 -12.79 6.77
C GLY A 64 -1.55 -11.49 6.41
N ALA A 65 -2.55 -11.08 7.20
CA ALA A 65 -3.25 -9.82 7.01
C ALA A 65 -2.33 -8.61 7.22
N GLU A 66 -1.45 -8.65 8.22
CA GLU A 66 -0.42 -7.61 8.47
C GLU A 66 0.53 -7.50 7.27
N ALA A 67 1.00 -8.62 6.72
CA ALA A 67 1.87 -8.63 5.54
C ALA A 67 1.20 -8.04 4.29
N VAL A 68 -0.10 -8.28 4.09
CA VAL A 68 -0.87 -7.66 2.99
C VAL A 68 -0.96 -6.14 3.18
N ILE A 69 -1.22 -5.67 4.40
CA ILE A 69 -1.29 -4.23 4.70
C ILE A 69 0.06 -3.57 4.42
N GLU A 70 1.17 -4.18 4.86
CA GLU A 70 2.53 -3.69 4.61
C GLU A 70 2.84 -3.61 3.11
N ALA A 71 2.47 -4.63 2.34
CA ALA A 71 2.66 -4.62 0.89
C ALA A 71 1.83 -3.53 0.18
N LEU A 72 0.64 -3.20 0.69
CA LEU A 72 -0.17 -2.10 0.19
C LEU A 72 0.47 -0.74 0.52
N ASP A 73 0.97 -0.56 1.74
CA ASP A 73 1.70 0.66 2.13
C ASP A 73 2.94 0.86 1.22
N GLU A 74 3.73 -0.19 1.00
CA GLU A 74 4.90 -0.16 0.12
C GLU A 74 4.50 0.17 -1.33
N SER A 75 3.41 -0.42 -1.82
CA SER A 75 2.90 -0.15 -3.17
C SER A 75 2.43 1.30 -3.32
N SER A 76 1.74 1.83 -2.31
CA SER A 76 1.33 3.25 -2.28
C SER A 76 2.54 4.17 -2.34
N PHE A 77 3.58 3.88 -1.56
CA PHE A 77 4.82 4.65 -1.57
C PHE A 77 5.50 4.62 -2.95
N LYS A 78 5.66 3.44 -3.55
CA LYS A 78 6.28 3.28 -4.88
C LYS A 78 5.51 4.03 -5.97
N LEU A 79 4.19 4.05 -5.90
CA LEU A 79 3.35 4.81 -6.84
C LEU A 79 3.56 6.33 -6.70
N ALA A 80 3.65 6.84 -5.46
CA ALA A 80 3.94 8.25 -5.22
C ALA A 80 5.37 8.63 -5.69
N ASP A 81 6.35 7.78 -5.39
CA ASP A 81 7.74 7.98 -5.81
C ASP A 81 7.86 8.01 -7.34
N ALA A 82 7.24 7.05 -8.03
CA ALA A 82 7.19 7.02 -9.48
C ALA A 82 6.57 8.31 -10.06
N ALA A 83 5.50 8.83 -9.47
CA ALA A 83 4.90 10.09 -9.90
C ALA A 83 5.88 11.27 -9.81
N ASN A 84 6.66 11.33 -8.72
CA ASN A 84 7.66 12.37 -8.52
C ASN A 84 8.81 12.26 -9.54
N VAL A 85 9.26 11.04 -9.84
CA VAL A 85 10.30 10.77 -10.84
C VAL A 85 9.83 11.21 -12.24
N TYR A 86 8.59 10.87 -12.63
CA TYR A 86 8.05 11.28 -13.92
C TYR A 86 7.91 12.80 -14.06
N GLU A 87 7.47 13.51 -13.03
CA GLU A 87 7.39 14.98 -13.07
C GLU A 87 8.77 15.64 -13.14
N ALA A 88 9.75 15.11 -12.39
CA ALA A 88 11.12 15.60 -12.47
C ALA A 88 11.71 15.39 -13.87
N GLN A 89 11.45 14.25 -14.50
CA GLN A 89 11.85 13.95 -15.88
C GLN A 89 11.22 14.93 -16.88
N GLU A 90 9.91 15.16 -16.78
CA GLU A 90 9.18 16.08 -17.67
C GLU A 90 9.71 17.53 -17.54
N ASN A 91 9.93 17.99 -16.31
CA ASN A 91 10.46 19.33 -16.07
C ASN A 91 11.88 19.51 -16.65
N ARG A 92 12.75 18.50 -16.50
CA ARG A 92 14.10 18.52 -17.11
C ARG A 92 14.04 18.55 -18.64
N ASN A 93 13.16 17.74 -19.23
CA ASN A 93 12.97 17.69 -20.67
C ASN A 93 12.46 19.04 -21.22
N ARG A 94 11.47 19.66 -20.57
CA ARG A 94 10.95 20.99 -20.93
C ARG A 94 12.03 22.07 -20.86
N GLY A 95 12.83 22.08 -19.78
CA GLY A 95 13.92 23.04 -19.62
C GLY A 95 14.99 22.90 -20.72
N GLY A 96 15.36 21.67 -21.07
CA GLY A 96 16.31 21.40 -22.15
C GLY A 96 15.80 21.84 -23.53
N ILE A 97 14.52 21.60 -23.83
CA ILE A 97 13.89 22.05 -25.09
C ILE A 97 13.85 23.58 -25.16
N GLN A 98 13.44 24.26 -24.09
CA GLN A 98 13.43 25.73 -24.03
C GLN A 98 14.84 26.31 -24.23
N GLN A 99 15.85 25.75 -23.56
CA GLN A 99 17.23 26.18 -23.71
C GLN A 99 17.75 25.96 -25.14
N SER A 100 17.43 24.84 -25.77
CA SER A 100 17.78 24.59 -27.17
C SER A 100 17.09 25.55 -28.13
N SER A 101 15.85 25.95 -27.87
CA SER A 101 15.11 26.91 -28.70
C SER A 101 15.61 28.35 -28.59
N LEU A 102 16.30 28.70 -27.49
CA LEU A 102 16.93 30.01 -27.31
C LEU A 102 18.33 30.10 -27.95
N ASN A 103 18.95 28.95 -28.26
CA ASN A 103 20.28 28.85 -28.84
C ASN A 103 20.27 28.62 -30.38
N MET A 104 19.08 28.58 -30.99
CA MET A 104 18.86 28.57 -32.44
C MET A 104 18.37 29.94 -32.91
#